data_AF-A0A7W1GUN4-F1
#
_entry.id   AF-A0A7W1GUN4-F1
#
_cell.length_a   1.000
_cell.length_b   1.000
_cell.length_c   1.000
_cell.angle_alpha   90.00
_cell.angle_beta   90.00
_cell.angle_gamma   90.00
#
_symmetry.space_group_name_H-M   'P 1'
#
loop_
_entity.id
_entity.type
_entity.pdbx_description
1 polymer ?
#
loop_
_entity_poly.entity_id
_entity_poly.type
_entity_poly.pdbx_seq_one_letter_code
_entity_poly.pdbx_strand_id
1 'polypeptide(L)'
;MKSFFFEKICITILLSTTPIFAYQQNQEDQIQCESIVEVVKIDSFNPDIIIQNLASLTFHIGELKTHSQNIHQHIVFEENEVDQLWNNSSQFYLLQQYKLSDQERKIEEFDFAYKAYINAIDLRTKNESILAQDQLNEAFNIVSTIWCEAIDFDLNRPKQFDQIIDSRALKGNISYEISKNHHNKSDLSYLPKSILDKMSPYIISEDHPMKSRLDAIFTKNRVTQNEKAFSKAGFIPKGKPGLRSYVQVASHPKLPGYLVKVYFDNELREKQHKPSWKWLIQRCLGAEKIDEIINKKKLKHFCVAKKCIYPLPKEPTPPLTGKYTRHLAILLVTDMKLMSERINLQAWKEKITTKHLDELYTIISYAKGSSYRPDNINYTENEKFAFIDTEYPTKGPDFDRIRKFLSHDMLKYWDKLVKNGGK
;
A
#
# COMPACT_ATOMS: atom_id res chain seq x y z
N MET A 1 26.05 -51.72 35.60
CA MET A 1 24.87 -52.43 35.05
C MET A 1 24.25 -51.56 33.96
N LYS A 2 24.42 -51.99 32.69
CA LYS A 2 23.65 -51.74 31.43
C LYS A 2 23.04 -50.34 31.23
N SER A 3 23.40 -49.47 30.28
CA SER A 3 23.96 -49.60 28.91
C SER A 3 23.15 -50.45 27.92
N PHE A 4 23.02 -49.93 26.68
CA PHE A 4 22.47 -50.53 25.42
C PHE A 4 20.93 -50.50 25.25
N PHE A 5 20.28 -50.23 24.10
CA PHE A 5 20.62 -49.89 22.69
C PHE A 5 19.27 -49.60 21.96
N PHE A 6 19.11 -48.75 20.95
CA PHE A 6 19.42 -48.89 19.50
C PHE A 6 19.25 -47.48 18.86
N GLU A 7 20.22 -46.85 18.16
CA GLU A 7 20.68 -47.05 16.75
C GLU A 7 19.53 -47.04 15.72
N LYS A 8 19.56 -46.37 14.55
CA LYS A 8 20.52 -45.66 13.67
C LYS A 8 19.63 -44.79 12.72
N ILE A 9 20.08 -43.67 12.15
CA ILE A 9 20.79 -43.57 10.87
C ILE A 9 21.57 -42.24 10.84
N CYS A 10 22.88 -42.35 10.60
CA CYS A 10 23.74 -41.28 10.11
C CYS A 10 23.66 -41.22 8.59
N ILE A 11 23.56 -40.04 7.97
CA ILE A 11 24.31 -39.74 6.73
C ILE A 11 24.83 -38.30 6.78
N THR A 12 26.14 -38.22 6.60
CA THR A 12 27.03 -37.09 6.33
C THR A 12 26.48 -36.12 5.27
N ILE A 13 26.41 -34.83 5.57
CA ILE A 13 26.36 -33.78 4.53
C ILE A 13 27.79 -33.31 4.29
N LEU A 14 28.38 -33.83 3.21
CA LEU A 14 29.55 -33.27 2.56
C LEU A 14 29.07 -32.26 1.50
N LEU A 15 29.84 -31.19 1.38
CA LEU A 15 29.70 -30.08 0.45
C LEU A 15 29.34 -30.54 -0.99
N SER A 16 28.22 -30.05 -1.52
CA SER A 16 28.08 -29.83 -2.97
C SER A 16 27.40 -28.48 -3.22
N THR A 17 28.23 -27.52 -3.58
CA THR A 17 27.87 -26.27 -4.24
C THR A 17 27.47 -26.57 -5.69
N THR A 18 26.18 -26.39 -6.01
CA THR A 18 25.76 -26.03 -7.38
C THR A 18 24.41 -25.32 -7.33
N PRO A 19 24.27 -24.15 -7.96
CA PRO A 19 22.99 -23.48 -8.13
C PRO A 19 22.14 -24.20 -9.18
N ILE A 20 20.83 -24.26 -8.92
CA ILE A 20 19.82 -24.53 -9.94
C ILE A 20 19.89 -23.38 -10.95
N PHE A 21 19.90 -23.71 -12.25
CA PHE A 21 20.14 -22.87 -13.44
C PHE A 21 21.60 -22.71 -13.86
N ALA A 22 22.11 -23.69 -14.63
CA ALA A 22 23.27 -23.51 -15.48
C ALA A 22 22.83 -23.35 -16.95
N TYR A 23 23.25 -22.25 -17.56
CA TYR A 23 23.14 -21.97 -19.00
C TYR A 23 24.35 -22.59 -19.70
N GLN A 24 24.15 -23.61 -20.54
CA GLN A 24 25.14 -24.04 -21.53
C GLN A 24 24.47 -24.40 -22.86
N GLN A 25 25.00 -23.81 -23.92
CA GLN A 25 24.71 -24.16 -25.32
C GLN A 25 25.29 -25.54 -25.66
N ASN A 26 24.50 -26.28 -26.44
CA ASN A 26 24.86 -27.41 -27.31
C ASN A 26 25.48 -28.64 -26.63
N GLN A 27 24.64 -29.67 -26.41
CA GLN A 27 24.72 -30.94 -27.13
C GLN A 27 23.45 -31.78 -26.87
N GLU A 28 22.96 -32.41 -27.92
CA GLU A 28 21.81 -33.32 -27.90
C GLU A 28 22.15 -34.56 -27.07
N ASP A 29 21.50 -34.70 -25.91
CA ASP A 29 21.23 -36.01 -25.32
C ASP A 29 19.96 -35.90 -24.46
N GLN A 30 19.05 -36.85 -24.67
CA GLN A 30 17.75 -36.93 -23.98
C GLN A 30 17.95 -37.15 -22.48
N ILE A 31 17.82 -36.09 -21.69
CA ILE A 31 17.64 -36.17 -20.25
C ILE A 31 16.15 -36.29 -19.95
N GLN A 32 15.73 -37.46 -19.48
CA GLN A 32 14.46 -37.65 -18.79
C GLN A 32 14.46 -36.77 -17.54
N CYS A 33 13.67 -35.69 -17.57
CA CYS A 33 13.31 -34.93 -16.37
C CYS A 33 12.36 -35.78 -15.50
N GLU A 34 12.90 -36.58 -14.60
CA GLU A 34 12.13 -37.03 -13.44
C GLU A 34 11.95 -35.83 -12.50
N SER A 35 10.74 -35.30 -12.46
CA SER A 35 10.36 -34.22 -11.56
C SER A 35 10.43 -34.70 -10.11
N ILE A 36 11.52 -34.36 -9.41
CA ILE A 36 11.56 -34.41 -7.95
C ILE A 36 10.75 -33.22 -7.44
N VAL A 37 9.43 -33.37 -7.36
CA VAL A 37 8.61 -32.56 -6.45
C VAL A 37 8.74 -33.24 -5.10
N GLU A 38 9.83 -32.95 -4.39
CA GLU A 38 9.92 -33.29 -2.99
C GLU A 38 8.80 -32.51 -2.29
N VAL A 39 7.80 -33.23 -1.78
CA VAL A 39 6.68 -32.66 -1.03
C VAL A 39 7.25 -32.13 0.28
N VAL A 40 7.76 -30.91 0.24
CA VAL A 40 8.11 -30.13 1.44
C VAL A 40 6.86 -30.13 2.31
N LYS A 41 6.99 -30.62 3.55
CA LYS A 41 5.87 -30.64 4.50
C LYS A 41 5.32 -29.22 4.63
N ILE A 42 4.10 -29.05 4.11
CA ILE A 42 3.35 -27.79 3.98
C ILE A 42 3.00 -27.16 5.36
N ASP A 43 3.31 -27.85 6.46
CA ASP A 43 2.95 -27.48 7.84
C ASP A 43 3.65 -26.21 8.39
N SER A 44 4.62 -25.63 7.66
CA SER A 44 5.28 -24.37 8.06
C SER A 44 4.89 -23.17 7.18
N PHE A 45 3.84 -23.31 6.38
CA PHE A 45 3.49 -22.33 5.37
C PHE A 45 2.85 -21.05 5.95
N ASN A 46 3.47 -19.89 5.71
CA ASN A 46 2.98 -18.58 6.19
C ASN A 46 2.89 -17.55 5.03
N PRO A 47 1.68 -17.17 4.57
CA PRO A 47 1.48 -16.15 3.54
C PRO A 47 2.19 -14.82 3.84
N ASP A 48 2.29 -14.47 5.13
CA ASP A 48 2.90 -13.21 5.55
C ASP A 48 4.37 -13.15 5.13
N ILE A 49 5.10 -14.26 5.29
CA ILE A 49 6.52 -14.35 4.92
C ILE A 49 6.69 -14.13 3.42
N ILE A 50 5.80 -14.68 2.60
CA ILE A 50 5.88 -14.51 1.14
C ILE A 50 5.59 -13.07 0.73
N ILE A 51 4.51 -12.48 1.26
CA ILE A 51 4.17 -11.08 0.97
C ILE A 51 5.32 -10.16 1.34
N GLN A 52 5.97 -10.42 2.48
CA GLN A 52 7.12 -9.67 2.93
C GLN A 52 8.34 -9.86 2.04
N ASN A 53 8.66 -11.09 1.62
CA ASN A 53 9.80 -11.35 0.72
C ASN A 53 9.59 -10.68 -0.65
N LEU A 54 8.38 -10.75 -1.20
CA LEU A 54 8.01 -10.08 -2.44
C LEU A 54 8.09 -8.55 -2.32
N ALA A 55 7.72 -7.99 -1.15
CA ALA A 55 7.91 -6.57 -0.85
C ALA A 55 9.39 -6.18 -0.82
N SER A 56 10.24 -6.98 -0.14
CA SER A 56 11.69 -6.77 -0.07
C SER A 56 12.36 -6.85 -1.45
N LEU A 57 11.99 -7.84 -2.29
CA LEU A 57 12.46 -7.93 -3.69
C LEU A 57 12.05 -6.71 -4.50
N THR A 58 10.78 -6.30 -4.40
CA THR A 58 10.26 -5.12 -5.10
C THR A 58 11.05 -3.88 -4.71
N PHE A 59 11.36 -3.73 -3.41
CA PHE A 59 12.17 -2.64 -2.90
C PHE A 59 13.61 -2.66 -3.45
N HIS A 60 14.29 -3.80 -3.36
CA HIS A 60 15.65 -3.97 -3.88
C HIS A 60 15.78 -3.59 -5.35
N ILE A 61 14.90 -4.15 -6.20
CA ILE A 61 14.90 -3.87 -7.65
C ILE A 61 14.59 -2.38 -7.89
N GLY A 62 13.69 -1.81 -7.09
CA GLY A 62 13.37 -0.38 -7.11
C GLY A 62 14.56 0.52 -6.79
N GLU A 63 15.40 0.15 -5.83
CA GLU A 63 16.60 0.92 -5.46
C GLU A 63 17.72 0.80 -6.49
N LEU A 64 17.89 -0.37 -7.10
CA LEU A 64 18.82 -0.53 -8.22
C LEU A 64 18.40 0.37 -9.38
N LYS A 65 17.10 0.45 -9.68
CA LYS A 65 16.52 1.28 -10.75
C LYS A 65 16.81 2.77 -10.55
N THR A 66 16.79 3.26 -9.31
CA THR A 66 16.95 4.70 -9.01
C THR A 66 18.41 5.16 -8.99
N HIS A 67 19.37 4.27 -8.69
CA HIS A 67 20.78 4.63 -8.46
C HIS A 67 21.76 4.05 -9.51
N SER A 68 21.72 4.57 -10.75
CA SER A 68 22.45 4.02 -11.89
C SER A 68 23.99 4.16 -11.84
N GLN A 69 24.56 5.02 -11.00
CA GLN A 69 25.99 5.38 -11.05
C GLN A 69 26.84 4.91 -9.87
N ASN A 70 26.24 4.44 -8.76
CA ASN A 70 27.00 4.11 -7.55
C ASN A 70 26.40 2.92 -6.78
N ILE A 71 26.38 1.77 -7.45
CA ILE A 71 25.72 0.55 -6.96
C ILE A 71 26.28 0.14 -5.59
N HIS A 72 27.60 0.16 -5.41
CA HIS A 72 28.27 -0.29 -4.19
C HIS A 72 27.92 0.52 -2.93
N GLN A 73 27.43 1.76 -3.07
CA GLN A 73 27.04 2.58 -1.91
C GLN A 73 25.59 2.36 -1.48
N HIS A 74 24.80 1.66 -2.30
CA HIS A 74 23.35 1.52 -2.12
C HIS A 74 22.86 0.07 -2.26
N ILE A 75 23.75 -0.93 -2.21
CA ILE A 75 23.36 -2.34 -2.15
C ILE A 75 22.57 -2.55 -0.85
N VAL A 76 21.26 -2.75 -0.97
CA VAL A 76 20.39 -3.00 0.18
C VAL A 76 20.51 -4.46 0.63
N PHE A 77 20.69 -5.39 -0.31
CA PHE A 77 20.78 -6.84 -0.07
C PHE A 77 21.99 -7.41 -0.79
N GLU A 78 22.73 -8.28 -0.11
CA GLU A 78 23.81 -9.08 -0.71
C GLU A 78 23.21 -10.10 -1.69
N GLU A 79 24.00 -10.57 -2.66
CA GLU A 79 23.54 -11.46 -3.73
C GLU A 79 22.87 -12.74 -3.18
N ASN A 80 23.46 -13.35 -2.15
CA ASN A 80 22.91 -14.54 -1.50
C ASN A 80 21.58 -14.29 -0.77
N GLU A 81 21.34 -13.08 -0.26
CA GLU A 81 20.07 -12.70 0.37
C GLU A 81 19.00 -12.50 -0.69
N VAL A 82 19.36 -11.91 -1.84
CA VAL A 82 18.45 -11.77 -2.98
C VAL A 82 17.99 -13.14 -3.48
N ASP A 83 18.92 -14.09 -3.63
CA ASP A 83 18.60 -15.47 -4.03
C ASP A 83 17.63 -16.15 -3.05
N GLN A 84 17.84 -15.95 -1.74
CA GLN A 84 16.93 -16.46 -0.72
C GLN A 84 15.53 -15.85 -0.84
N LEU A 85 15.43 -14.55 -1.12
CA LEU A 85 14.13 -13.91 -1.32
C LEU A 85 13.40 -14.45 -2.55
N TRP A 86 14.09 -14.66 -3.66
CA TRP A 86 13.53 -15.29 -4.87
C TRP A 86 13.05 -16.71 -4.57
N ASN A 87 13.88 -17.53 -3.93
CA ASN A 87 13.55 -18.91 -3.57
C ASN A 87 12.36 -19.01 -2.62
N ASN A 88 12.28 -18.14 -1.61
CA ASN A 88 11.15 -18.15 -0.69
C ASN A 88 9.87 -17.64 -1.35
N SER A 89 9.97 -16.76 -2.34
CA SER A 89 8.80 -16.16 -3.03
C SER A 89 8.22 -17.08 -4.11
N SER A 90 9.01 -17.97 -4.72
CA SER A 90 8.54 -18.94 -5.73
C SER A 90 7.46 -19.87 -5.19
N GLN A 91 7.46 -20.13 -3.88
CA GLN A 91 6.47 -20.95 -3.19
C GLN A 91 5.05 -20.36 -3.24
N PHE A 92 4.89 -19.08 -3.61
CA PHE A 92 3.60 -18.40 -3.68
C PHE A 92 2.59 -19.13 -4.57
N TYR A 93 3.03 -19.64 -5.71
CA TYR A 93 2.11 -20.25 -6.68
C TYR A 93 1.61 -21.62 -6.28
N LEU A 94 2.33 -22.31 -5.39
CA LEU A 94 1.86 -23.57 -4.81
C LEU A 94 0.65 -23.38 -3.88
N LEU A 95 0.35 -22.13 -3.49
CA LEU A 95 -0.73 -21.79 -2.56
C LEU A 95 -2.06 -21.50 -3.23
N GLN A 96 -1.97 -21.03 -4.46
CA GLN A 96 -3.13 -20.63 -5.20
C GLN A 96 -3.80 -21.91 -5.68
N GLN A 97 -5.07 -22.10 -5.34
CA GLN A 97 -5.89 -23.19 -5.90
C GLN A 97 -6.27 -22.89 -7.36
N TYR A 98 -5.28 -22.48 -8.16
CA TYR A 98 -5.44 -22.22 -9.56
C TYR A 98 -5.66 -23.53 -10.33
N LYS A 99 -6.24 -23.40 -11.52
CA LYS A 99 -6.11 -24.46 -12.51
C LYS A 99 -4.63 -24.63 -12.81
N LEU A 100 -4.20 -25.86 -13.05
CA LEU A 100 -2.79 -26.19 -13.32
C LEU A 100 -2.16 -25.27 -14.38
N SER A 101 -2.89 -25.00 -15.47
CA SER A 101 -2.44 -24.11 -16.55
C SER A 101 -2.19 -22.66 -16.11
N ASP A 102 -2.98 -22.14 -15.16
CA ASP A 102 -2.77 -20.79 -14.63
C ASP A 102 -1.59 -20.74 -13.67
N GLN A 103 -1.37 -21.83 -12.92
CA GLN A 103 -0.22 -21.97 -12.03
C GLN A 103 1.09 -22.05 -12.82
N GLU A 104 1.13 -22.85 -13.89
CA GLU A 104 2.29 -22.97 -14.79
C GLU A 104 2.66 -21.62 -15.40
N ARG A 105 1.67 -20.91 -16.00
CA ARG A 105 1.88 -19.57 -16.55
C ARG A 105 2.46 -18.60 -15.53
N LYS A 106 2.00 -18.68 -14.28
CA LYS A 106 2.45 -17.80 -13.20
C LYS A 106 3.87 -18.10 -12.74
N ILE A 107 4.24 -19.38 -12.68
CA ILE A 107 5.63 -19.80 -12.44
C ILE A 107 6.53 -19.27 -13.57
N GLU A 108 6.11 -19.38 -14.83
CA GLU A 108 6.84 -18.82 -15.98
C GLU A 108 7.01 -17.29 -15.88
N GLU A 109 5.97 -16.56 -15.48
CA GLU A 109 6.05 -15.10 -15.25
C GLU A 109 7.12 -14.75 -14.21
N PHE A 110 7.20 -15.49 -13.09
CA PHE A 110 8.19 -15.23 -12.04
C PHE A 110 9.61 -15.62 -12.45
N ASP A 111 9.78 -16.75 -13.13
CA ASP A 111 11.06 -17.16 -13.70
C ASP A 111 11.59 -16.14 -14.73
N PHE A 112 10.69 -15.59 -15.54
CA PHE A 112 11.02 -14.52 -16.47
C PHE A 112 11.49 -13.25 -15.74
N ALA A 113 10.82 -12.87 -14.64
CA ALA A 113 11.25 -11.74 -13.83
C ALA A 113 12.65 -11.94 -13.21
N TYR A 114 12.94 -13.15 -12.73
CA TYR A 114 14.25 -13.51 -12.20
C TYR A 114 15.34 -13.44 -13.29
N LYS A 115 15.08 -13.98 -14.49
CA LYS A 115 16.00 -13.89 -15.64
C LYS A 115 16.27 -12.45 -16.05
N ALA A 116 15.24 -11.61 -16.10
CA ALA A 116 15.39 -10.19 -16.38
C ALA A 116 16.26 -9.49 -15.33
N TYR A 117 16.06 -9.81 -14.04
CA TYR A 117 16.91 -9.30 -12.96
C TYR A 117 18.38 -9.69 -13.15
N ILE A 118 18.70 -10.98 -13.34
CA ILE A 118 20.09 -11.45 -13.53
C ILE A 118 20.74 -10.80 -14.75
N ASN A 119 20.01 -10.72 -15.88
CA ASN A 119 20.50 -10.05 -17.08
C ASN A 119 20.81 -8.57 -16.82
N ALA A 120 19.99 -7.87 -16.05
CA ALA A 120 20.25 -6.49 -15.69
C ALA A 120 21.53 -6.32 -14.87
N ILE A 121 21.82 -7.25 -13.95
CA ILE A 121 23.06 -7.24 -13.16
C ILE A 121 24.26 -7.43 -14.09
N ASP A 122 24.23 -8.43 -14.98
CA ASP A 122 25.30 -8.67 -15.97
C ASP A 122 25.53 -7.45 -16.89
N LEU A 123 24.47 -6.87 -17.45
CA LEU A 123 24.54 -5.66 -18.29
C LEU A 123 25.16 -4.47 -17.56
N ARG A 124 24.91 -4.32 -16.24
CA ARG A 124 25.57 -3.28 -15.43
C ARG A 124 27.07 -3.50 -15.32
N THR A 125 27.52 -4.75 -15.15
CA THR A 125 28.96 -5.05 -15.13
C THR A 125 29.64 -4.71 -16.46
N LYS A 126 28.89 -4.73 -17.56
CA LYS A 126 29.33 -4.36 -18.91
C LYS A 126 29.17 -2.87 -19.23
N ASN A 127 28.73 -2.04 -18.27
CA ASN A 127 28.41 -0.62 -18.44
C ASN A 127 27.27 -0.33 -19.44
N GLU A 128 26.38 -1.28 -19.70
CA GLU A 128 25.22 -1.14 -20.59
C GLU A 128 24.00 -0.58 -19.85
N SER A 129 24.15 0.64 -19.31
CA SER A 129 23.20 1.22 -18.35
C SER A 129 21.74 1.32 -18.83
N ILE A 130 21.51 1.63 -20.12
CA ILE A 130 20.17 1.76 -20.70
C ILE A 130 19.48 0.38 -20.76
N LEU A 131 20.17 -0.64 -21.29
CA LEU A 131 19.61 -1.98 -21.40
C LEU A 131 19.38 -2.62 -20.03
N ALA A 132 20.30 -2.42 -19.09
CA ALA A 132 20.11 -2.83 -17.71
C ALA A 132 18.88 -2.15 -17.07
N GLN A 133 18.65 -0.88 -17.39
CA GLN A 133 17.51 -0.14 -16.88
C GLN A 133 16.18 -0.69 -17.40
N ASP A 134 16.14 -1.10 -18.67
CA ASP A 134 14.96 -1.75 -19.27
C ASP A 134 14.68 -3.11 -18.63
N GLN A 135 15.71 -3.93 -18.42
CA GLN A 135 15.58 -5.22 -17.74
C GLN A 135 15.12 -5.09 -16.28
N LEU A 136 15.63 -4.09 -15.53
CA LEU A 136 15.14 -3.80 -14.17
C LEU A 136 13.70 -3.33 -14.15
N ASN A 137 13.27 -2.55 -15.14
CA ASN A 137 11.87 -2.12 -15.25
C ASN A 137 10.95 -3.33 -15.45
N GLU A 138 11.36 -4.28 -16.30
CA GLU A 138 10.61 -5.50 -16.57
C GLU A 138 10.47 -6.36 -15.30
N ALA A 139 11.59 -6.69 -14.65
CA ALA A 139 11.60 -7.45 -13.40
C ALA A 139 10.74 -6.76 -12.31
N PHE A 140 10.90 -5.44 -12.15
CA PHE A 140 10.13 -4.66 -11.17
C PHE A 140 8.63 -4.75 -11.41
N ASN A 141 8.18 -4.61 -12.66
CA ASN A 141 6.76 -4.62 -13.00
C ASN A 141 6.13 -5.99 -12.69
N ILE A 142 6.83 -7.07 -13.02
CA ILE A 142 6.32 -8.43 -12.78
C ILE A 142 6.30 -8.76 -11.29
N VAL A 143 7.40 -8.55 -10.56
CA VAL A 143 7.45 -8.82 -9.11
C VAL A 143 6.42 -7.98 -8.37
N SER A 144 6.25 -6.70 -8.74
CA SER A 144 5.20 -5.84 -8.17
C SER A 144 3.79 -6.39 -8.42
N THR A 145 3.54 -6.99 -9.58
CA THR A 145 2.25 -7.60 -9.93
C THR A 145 2.00 -8.84 -9.09
N ILE A 146 2.98 -9.73 -8.96
CA ILE A 146 2.89 -10.96 -8.17
C ILE A 146 2.69 -10.64 -6.69
N TRP A 147 3.46 -9.68 -6.18
CA TRP A 147 3.27 -9.14 -4.84
C TRP A 147 1.85 -8.59 -4.64
N CYS A 148 1.30 -7.92 -5.65
CA CYS A 148 -0.06 -7.43 -5.58
C CYS A 148 -1.10 -8.55 -5.45
N GLU A 149 -0.94 -9.61 -6.24
CA GLU A 149 -1.80 -10.80 -6.21
C GLU A 149 -1.70 -11.53 -4.87
N ALA A 150 -0.50 -11.58 -4.27
CA ALA A 150 -0.29 -12.21 -2.96
C ALA A 150 -1.05 -11.52 -1.83
N ILE A 151 -1.05 -10.18 -1.83
CA ILE A 151 -1.82 -9.39 -0.88
C ILE A 151 -3.32 -9.63 -1.08
N ASP A 152 -3.79 -9.58 -2.33
CA ASP A 152 -5.22 -9.74 -2.62
C ASP A 152 -5.70 -11.16 -2.24
N PHE A 153 -4.86 -12.18 -2.43
CA PHE A 153 -5.11 -13.54 -1.96
C PHE A 153 -5.24 -13.62 -0.43
N ASP A 154 -4.29 -13.04 0.32
CA ASP A 154 -4.34 -13.03 1.79
C ASP A 154 -5.54 -12.24 2.36
N LEU A 155 -5.87 -11.09 1.76
CA LEU A 155 -6.98 -10.26 2.20
C LEU A 155 -8.34 -10.92 1.94
N ASN A 156 -8.49 -11.65 0.84
CA ASN A 156 -9.74 -12.31 0.45
C ASN A 156 -9.84 -13.77 0.90
N ARG A 157 -8.82 -14.31 1.56
CA ARG A 157 -8.79 -15.70 2.01
C ARG A 157 -10.01 -15.99 2.90
N PRO A 158 -10.82 -17.03 2.60
CA PRO A 158 -11.96 -17.38 3.43
C PRO A 158 -11.51 -17.68 4.86
N LYS A 159 -12.15 -17.07 5.86
CA LYS A 159 -11.87 -17.27 7.30
C LYS A 159 -11.94 -18.73 7.77
N GLN A 160 -12.48 -19.64 6.96
CA GLN A 160 -12.50 -21.08 7.26
C GLN A 160 -11.09 -21.70 7.27
N PHE A 161 -10.12 -21.12 6.57
CA PHE A 161 -8.72 -21.56 6.66
C PHE A 161 -8.07 -21.24 8.01
N ASP A 162 -8.47 -20.14 8.64
CA ASP A 162 -7.94 -19.74 9.95
C ASP A 162 -8.55 -20.59 11.10
N GLN A 163 -9.69 -21.25 10.84
CA GLN A 163 -10.39 -22.08 11.84
C GLN A 163 -9.69 -23.42 12.15
N ILE A 164 -8.79 -23.89 11.27
CA ILE A 164 -8.02 -25.12 11.52
C ILE A 164 -6.84 -24.87 12.49
N ILE A 165 -6.35 -23.62 12.59
CA ILE A 165 -5.18 -23.28 13.40
C ILE A 165 -5.56 -22.56 14.71
N ASP A 166 -6.72 -21.89 14.79
CA ASP A 166 -7.02 -20.99 15.91
C ASP A 166 -8.36 -21.28 16.63
N SER A 167 -8.65 -22.54 16.93
CA SER A 167 -9.86 -22.94 17.69
C SER A 167 -9.86 -22.54 19.17
N ARG A 168 -9.04 -21.55 19.59
CA ARG A 168 -9.02 -21.02 20.97
C ARG A 168 -8.81 -19.52 21.08
N ALA A 169 -9.34 -18.68 20.19
CA ALA A 169 -9.50 -17.26 20.55
C ALA A 169 -10.56 -16.50 19.72
N LEU A 170 -11.51 -15.90 20.44
CA LEU A 170 -12.31 -14.72 20.05
C LEU A 170 -13.42 -14.92 19.01
N LYS A 171 -14.62 -15.21 19.53
CA LYS A 171 -15.88 -14.69 18.99
C LYS A 171 -15.92 -13.16 19.22
N GLY A 172 -15.85 -12.40 18.13
CA GLY A 172 -16.11 -10.96 18.10
C GLY A 172 -16.63 -10.57 16.72
N ASN A 173 -17.92 -10.25 16.64
CA ASN A 173 -18.65 -9.90 15.43
C ASN A 173 -18.02 -8.70 14.72
N ILE A 174 -17.62 -8.89 13.46
CA ILE A 174 -17.49 -7.80 12.47
C ILE A 174 -18.28 -8.25 11.24
N SER A 175 -19.59 -8.03 11.30
CA SER A 175 -20.40 -7.77 10.12
C SER A 175 -20.30 -6.27 9.87
N TYR A 176 -19.42 -5.86 8.97
CA TYR A 176 -19.50 -4.52 8.39
C TYR A 176 -20.79 -4.53 7.56
N GLU A 177 -21.84 -3.89 8.09
CA GLU A 177 -23.03 -3.61 7.30
C GLU A 177 -22.58 -2.73 6.13
N ILE A 178 -22.42 -3.35 4.96
CA ILE A 178 -22.71 -2.67 3.70
C ILE A 178 -24.23 -2.46 3.73
N SER A 179 -24.66 -1.47 4.52
CA SER A 179 -26.00 -0.96 4.45
C SER A 179 -26.18 -0.51 3.00
N LYS A 180 -27.23 -1.01 2.36
CA LYS A 180 -27.68 -0.48 1.08
C LYS A 180 -28.05 0.98 1.33
N ASN A 181 -27.08 1.88 1.18
CA ASN A 181 -27.27 3.32 1.17
C ASN A 181 -28.16 3.65 -0.03
N HIS A 182 -29.46 3.54 0.17
CA HIS A 182 -30.47 4.15 -0.69
C HIS A 182 -30.41 5.66 -0.44
N HIS A 183 -29.36 6.31 -0.97
CA HIS A 183 -29.48 7.71 -1.33
C HIS A 183 -30.75 7.87 -2.16
N ASN A 184 -31.45 9.00 -1.98
CA ASN A 184 -32.40 9.45 -2.97
C ASN A 184 -31.64 9.62 -4.29
N LYS A 185 -31.60 8.57 -5.10
CA LYS A 185 -30.90 8.51 -6.40
C LYS A 185 -31.33 9.64 -7.33
N SER A 186 -32.49 10.25 -7.07
CA SER A 186 -33.00 11.43 -7.76
C SER A 186 -31.99 12.59 -7.75
N ASP A 187 -31.32 12.84 -6.62
CA ASP A 187 -30.54 14.07 -6.42
C ASP A 187 -29.13 13.98 -7.00
N LEU A 188 -28.64 12.76 -7.24
CA LEU A 188 -27.35 12.47 -7.88
C LEU A 188 -27.48 12.11 -9.36
N SER A 189 -28.68 12.17 -9.92
CA SER A 189 -28.97 11.85 -11.33
C SER A 189 -28.20 12.70 -12.34
N TYR A 190 -27.70 13.87 -11.92
CA TYR A 190 -26.89 14.75 -12.76
C TYR A 190 -25.44 14.25 -12.95
N LEU A 191 -24.97 13.31 -12.10
CA LEU A 191 -23.65 12.72 -12.23
C LEU A 191 -23.68 11.62 -13.30
N PRO A 192 -22.67 11.55 -14.20
CA PRO A 192 -22.54 10.41 -15.10
C PRO A 192 -22.49 9.10 -14.32
N LYS A 193 -23.25 8.10 -14.76
CA LYS A 193 -23.35 6.79 -14.09
C LYS A 193 -21.98 6.18 -13.80
N SER A 194 -21.04 6.26 -14.74
CA SER A 194 -19.67 5.74 -14.58
C SER A 194 -18.86 6.40 -13.47
N ILE A 195 -19.15 7.66 -13.14
CA ILE A 195 -18.54 8.38 -12.01
C ILE A 195 -19.25 7.97 -10.72
N LEU A 196 -20.59 7.95 -10.73
CA LEU A 196 -21.40 7.58 -9.59
C LEU A 196 -21.07 6.16 -9.10
N ASP A 197 -20.98 5.18 -10.01
CA ASP A 197 -20.66 3.79 -9.67
C ASP A 197 -19.32 3.70 -8.91
N LYS A 198 -18.30 4.45 -9.36
CA LYS A 198 -16.97 4.48 -8.72
C LYS A 198 -16.95 5.23 -7.39
N MET A 199 -17.74 6.29 -7.26
CA MET A 199 -17.84 7.07 -6.02
C MET A 199 -18.72 6.36 -4.98
N SER A 200 -19.72 5.60 -5.41
CA SER A 200 -20.80 5.06 -4.58
C SER A 200 -20.36 4.33 -3.30
N PRO A 201 -19.28 3.53 -3.28
CA PRO A 201 -18.86 2.85 -2.04
C PRO A 201 -18.45 3.82 -0.94
N TYR A 202 -18.05 5.03 -1.32
CA TYR A 202 -17.46 6.02 -0.42
C TYR A 202 -18.39 7.20 -0.15
N ILE A 203 -19.58 7.24 -0.75
CA ILE A 203 -20.51 8.33 -0.50
C ILE A 203 -20.95 8.27 0.96
N ILE A 204 -20.89 9.42 1.62
CA ILE A 204 -21.38 9.59 3.00
C ILE A 204 -22.81 9.09 3.14
N SER A 205 -23.06 8.22 4.10
CA SER A 205 -24.40 7.66 4.36
C SER A 205 -25.41 8.72 4.83
N GLU A 206 -26.70 8.46 4.64
CA GLU A 206 -27.76 9.40 5.04
C GLU A 206 -27.89 9.54 6.57
N ASP A 207 -27.55 8.49 7.32
CA ASP A 207 -27.52 8.48 8.78
C ASP A 207 -26.22 9.09 9.36
N HIS A 208 -25.25 9.46 8.52
CA HIS A 208 -24.00 10.03 9.00
C HIS A 208 -24.27 11.37 9.72
N PRO A 209 -23.72 11.59 10.93
CA PRO A 209 -24.07 12.72 11.79
C PRO A 209 -23.78 14.10 11.18
N MET A 210 -22.89 14.15 10.18
CA MET A 210 -22.54 15.38 9.46
C MET A 210 -23.34 15.62 8.18
N LYS A 211 -24.12 14.65 7.69
CA LYS A 211 -24.78 14.73 6.37
C LYS A 211 -25.74 15.92 6.27
N SER A 212 -26.69 16.03 7.20
CA SER A 212 -27.65 17.15 7.25
C SER A 212 -26.97 18.53 7.36
N ARG A 213 -25.82 18.59 8.04
CA ARG A 213 -25.05 19.82 8.20
C ARG A 213 -24.32 20.21 6.92
N LEU A 214 -23.78 19.23 6.20
CA LEU A 214 -23.20 19.44 4.88
C LEU A 214 -24.26 19.93 3.89
N ASP A 215 -25.43 19.30 3.88
CA ASP A 215 -26.56 19.73 3.05
C ASP A 215 -26.93 21.19 3.33
N ALA A 216 -27.07 21.57 4.61
CA ALA A 216 -27.36 22.95 4.99
C ALA A 216 -26.30 23.97 4.54
N ILE A 217 -25.02 23.56 4.45
CA ILE A 217 -23.90 24.41 4.02
C ILE A 217 -23.87 24.54 2.49
N PHE A 218 -23.97 23.43 1.77
CA PHE A 218 -23.66 23.38 0.33
C PHE A 218 -24.87 23.57 -0.60
N THR A 219 -26.11 23.44 -0.11
CA THR A 219 -27.32 23.59 -0.94
C THR A 219 -27.73 25.03 -1.22
N LYS A 220 -27.32 25.99 -0.38
CA LYS A 220 -27.76 27.40 -0.50
C LYS A 220 -26.89 28.24 -1.42
N ASN A 221 -25.58 28.01 -1.40
CA ASN A 221 -24.59 28.81 -2.13
C ASN A 221 -23.51 27.88 -2.69
N ARG A 222 -22.85 28.28 -3.79
CA ARG A 222 -21.71 27.51 -4.33
C ARG A 222 -20.49 27.80 -3.47
N VAL A 223 -20.46 27.21 -2.28
CA VAL A 223 -19.42 27.44 -1.26
C VAL A 223 -18.01 27.12 -1.79
N THR A 224 -17.92 26.18 -2.74
CA THR A 224 -16.67 25.80 -3.40
C THR A 224 -16.23 26.75 -4.52
N GLN A 225 -16.97 27.83 -4.82
CA GLN A 225 -16.68 28.68 -5.97
C GLN A 225 -15.25 29.23 -5.98
N ASN A 226 -14.78 29.71 -4.81
CA ASN A 226 -13.43 30.22 -4.56
C ASN A 226 -13.19 30.38 -3.06
N GLU A 227 -11.96 30.72 -2.66
CA GLU A 227 -11.55 30.90 -1.27
C GLU A 227 -12.38 31.94 -0.50
N LYS A 228 -12.81 33.03 -1.17
CA LYS A 228 -13.63 34.09 -0.56
C LYS A 228 -15.03 33.57 -0.22
N ALA A 229 -15.68 32.88 -1.15
CA ALA A 229 -16.98 32.26 -0.92
C ALA A 229 -16.90 31.20 0.20
N PHE A 230 -15.82 30.41 0.18
CA PHE A 230 -15.55 29.37 1.17
C PHE A 230 -15.37 29.94 2.59
N SER A 231 -14.57 31.00 2.73
CA SER A 231 -14.35 31.69 4.00
C SER A 231 -15.64 32.37 4.49
N LYS A 232 -16.41 33.01 3.59
CA LYS A 232 -17.71 33.62 3.92
C LYS A 232 -18.72 32.60 4.43
N ALA A 233 -18.63 31.35 3.98
CA ALA A 233 -19.47 30.26 4.47
C ALA A 233 -19.07 29.74 5.86
N GLY A 234 -17.97 30.24 6.44
CA GLY A 234 -17.52 29.90 7.80
C GLY A 234 -16.43 28.83 7.87
N PHE A 235 -15.85 28.45 6.73
CA PHE A 235 -14.70 27.53 6.72
C PHE A 235 -13.41 28.26 7.14
N ILE A 236 -12.61 27.57 7.95
CA ILE A 236 -11.33 28.05 8.47
C ILE A 236 -10.21 27.18 7.86
N PRO A 237 -9.41 27.71 6.92
CA PRO A 237 -8.28 27.01 6.31
C PRO A 237 -7.29 26.49 7.35
N LYS A 238 -6.74 25.28 7.13
CA LYS A 238 -5.67 24.68 7.96
C LYS A 238 -4.27 24.86 7.36
N GLY A 239 -4.13 25.77 6.41
CA GLY A 239 -2.91 26.02 5.65
C GLY A 239 -3.25 26.41 4.21
N LYS A 240 -2.23 26.77 3.43
CA LYS A 240 -2.39 27.02 2.00
C LYS A 240 -2.50 25.70 1.23
N PRO A 241 -3.22 25.67 0.09
CA PRO A 241 -3.21 24.50 -0.78
C PRO A 241 -1.78 24.17 -1.20
N GLY A 242 -1.42 22.88 -1.14
CA GLY A 242 -0.11 22.43 -1.59
C GLY A 242 0.07 22.64 -3.09
N LEU A 243 1.27 23.02 -3.51
CA LEU A 243 1.61 23.28 -4.92
C LEU A 243 1.37 22.09 -5.86
N ARG A 244 1.23 20.87 -5.32
CA ARG A 244 1.06 19.63 -6.09
C ARG A 244 -0.32 19.00 -5.94
N SER A 245 -1.06 19.31 -4.88
CA SER A 245 -2.36 18.69 -4.59
C SER A 245 -3.53 19.57 -4.99
N TYR A 246 -3.33 20.90 -4.98
CA TYR A 246 -4.37 21.93 -5.23
C TYR A 246 -5.59 21.85 -4.31
N VAL A 247 -5.53 21.00 -3.28
CA VAL A 247 -6.64 20.75 -2.36
C VAL A 247 -6.51 21.68 -1.16
N GLN A 248 -7.60 22.37 -0.83
CA GLN A 248 -7.72 23.14 0.40
C GLN A 248 -8.25 22.24 1.51
N VAL A 249 -7.57 22.22 2.66
CA VAL A 249 -8.04 21.56 3.88
C VAL A 249 -8.58 22.63 4.83
N ALA A 250 -9.78 22.42 5.38
CA ALA A 250 -10.39 23.38 6.30
C ALA A 250 -11.28 22.71 7.35
N SER A 251 -11.41 23.37 8.50
CA SER A 251 -12.41 23.05 9.52
C SER A 251 -13.65 23.94 9.37
N HIS A 252 -14.77 23.52 9.94
CA HIS A 252 -15.97 24.35 10.04
C HIS A 252 -16.61 24.16 11.42
N PRO A 253 -17.06 25.22 12.12
CA PRO A 253 -17.65 25.09 13.47
C PRO A 253 -18.85 24.14 13.55
N LYS A 254 -19.66 24.09 12.48
CA LYS A 254 -20.80 23.15 12.37
C LYS A 254 -20.39 21.70 12.06
N LEU A 255 -19.12 21.41 11.76
CA LEU A 255 -18.62 20.06 11.47
C LEU A 255 -17.60 19.62 12.55
N PRO A 256 -18.00 19.55 13.83
CA PRO A 256 -17.08 19.25 14.92
C PRO A 256 -16.50 17.84 14.77
N GLY A 257 -15.19 17.72 14.98
CA GLY A 257 -14.47 16.44 14.81
C GLY A 257 -14.17 16.08 13.35
N TYR A 258 -14.47 16.96 12.39
CA TYR A 258 -14.21 16.72 10.97
C TYR A 258 -13.51 17.91 10.29
N LEU A 259 -12.79 17.58 9.23
CA LEU A 259 -12.26 18.53 8.26
C LEU A 259 -12.87 18.23 6.89
N VAL A 260 -12.84 19.22 6.00
CA VAL A 260 -13.15 19.04 4.59
C VAL A 260 -11.89 19.24 3.75
N LYS A 261 -11.72 18.40 2.73
CA LYS A 261 -10.76 18.60 1.65
C LYS A 261 -11.53 18.94 0.38
N VAL A 262 -11.24 20.09 -0.21
CA VAL A 262 -12.01 20.67 -1.32
C VAL A 262 -11.09 21.17 -2.44
N TYR A 263 -11.56 21.04 -3.67
CA TYR A 263 -11.03 21.75 -4.83
C TYR A 263 -11.98 22.90 -5.14
N PHE A 264 -11.46 24.12 -5.29
CA PHE A 264 -12.30 25.26 -5.61
C PHE A 264 -12.63 25.30 -7.09
N ASP A 265 -13.83 25.74 -7.45
CA ASP A 265 -14.28 25.75 -8.85
C ASP A 265 -13.40 26.65 -9.73
N ASN A 266 -12.67 27.63 -9.18
CA ASN A 266 -11.69 28.42 -9.91
C ASN A 266 -10.30 27.76 -10.03
N GLU A 267 -10.11 26.53 -9.53
CA GLU A 267 -8.91 25.73 -9.72
C GLU A 267 -9.03 24.89 -11.00
N LEU A 268 -8.47 25.42 -12.09
CA LEU A 268 -8.53 24.76 -13.40
C LEU A 268 -7.44 23.70 -13.59
N ARG A 269 -6.44 23.64 -12.70
CA ARG A 269 -5.33 22.70 -12.84
C ARG A 269 -5.75 21.30 -12.41
N GLU A 270 -5.34 20.31 -13.18
CA GLU A 270 -5.54 18.91 -12.85
C GLU A 270 -4.24 18.24 -12.44
N LYS A 271 -4.28 17.53 -11.30
CA LYS A 271 -3.15 16.71 -10.87
C LYS A 271 -3.05 15.48 -11.75
N GLN A 272 -1.93 15.36 -12.48
CA GLN A 272 -1.65 14.27 -13.44
C GLN A 272 -2.75 14.07 -14.49
N HIS A 273 -3.35 15.15 -15.01
CA HIS A 273 -4.43 15.10 -16.00
C HIS A 273 -5.61 14.22 -15.58
N LYS A 274 -5.87 14.18 -14.27
CA LYS A 274 -6.98 13.44 -13.67
C LYS A 274 -7.89 14.41 -12.95
N PRO A 275 -9.22 14.29 -13.14
CA PRO A 275 -10.17 15.13 -12.46
C PRO A 275 -10.12 14.88 -10.94
N SER A 276 -10.32 15.96 -10.18
CA SER A 276 -10.34 16.00 -8.71
C SER A 276 -11.04 14.81 -8.03
N TRP A 277 -12.23 14.40 -8.49
CA TRP A 277 -13.01 13.32 -7.88
C TRP A 277 -12.27 11.98 -7.85
N LYS A 278 -11.40 11.69 -8.84
CA LYS A 278 -10.59 10.46 -8.85
C LYS A 278 -9.65 10.45 -7.66
N TRP A 279 -9.04 11.57 -7.32
CA TRP A 279 -8.13 11.70 -6.18
C TRP A 279 -8.84 11.63 -4.84
N LEU A 280 -10.13 11.98 -4.78
CA LEU A 280 -10.93 11.79 -3.57
C LEU A 280 -11.23 10.30 -3.34
N ILE A 281 -11.62 9.57 -4.38
CA ILE A 281 -11.81 8.10 -4.32
C ILE A 281 -10.54 7.39 -3.89
N GLN A 282 -9.40 7.71 -4.51
CA GLN A 282 -8.13 7.06 -4.18
C GLN A 282 -7.76 7.25 -2.71
N ARG A 283 -8.08 8.42 -2.13
CA ARG A 283 -7.89 8.65 -0.69
C ARG A 283 -8.77 7.77 0.18
N CYS A 284 -10.05 7.59 -0.16
CA CYS A 284 -10.93 6.69 0.57
C CYS A 284 -10.43 5.25 0.49
N LEU A 285 -10.14 4.77 -0.72
CA LEU A 285 -9.60 3.42 -0.96
C LEU A 285 -8.33 3.16 -0.14
N GLY A 286 -7.37 4.09 -0.16
CA GLY A 286 -6.15 3.93 0.62
C GLY A 286 -6.37 4.03 2.12
N ALA A 287 -7.42 4.74 2.58
CA ALA A 287 -7.75 4.81 3.99
C ALA A 287 -8.35 3.48 4.49
N GLU A 288 -9.29 2.91 3.74
CA GLU A 288 -9.93 1.63 4.06
C GLU A 288 -8.92 0.50 4.10
N LYS A 289 -8.04 0.39 3.10
CA LYS A 289 -6.97 -0.62 3.10
C LYS A 289 -6.10 -0.56 4.36
N ILE A 290 -5.66 0.64 4.74
CA ILE A 290 -4.83 0.81 5.94
C ILE A 290 -5.63 0.44 7.20
N ASP A 291 -6.90 0.85 7.29
CA ASP A 291 -7.77 0.54 8.44
C ASP A 291 -7.98 -0.98 8.58
N GLU A 292 -8.25 -1.67 7.47
CA GLU A 292 -8.38 -3.13 7.42
C GLU A 292 -7.12 -3.83 7.93
N ILE A 293 -5.93 -3.39 7.51
CA ILE A 293 -4.65 -3.96 7.96
C ILE A 293 -4.44 -3.72 9.45
N ILE A 294 -4.66 -2.49 9.93
CA ILE A 294 -4.55 -2.13 11.36
C ILE A 294 -5.45 -3.05 12.19
N ASN A 295 -6.69 -3.26 11.76
CA ASN A 295 -7.66 -4.10 12.45
C ASN A 295 -7.31 -5.59 12.37
N LYS A 296 -7.00 -6.11 11.17
CA LYS A 296 -6.66 -7.54 10.93
C LYS A 296 -5.40 -7.95 11.71
N LYS A 297 -4.36 -7.12 11.67
CA LYS A 297 -3.06 -7.38 12.32
C LYS A 297 -2.98 -6.83 13.75
N LYS A 298 -4.06 -6.24 14.27
CA LYS A 298 -4.18 -5.70 15.64
C LYS A 298 -3.07 -4.70 16.00
N LEU A 299 -2.72 -3.83 15.04
CA LEU A 299 -1.67 -2.82 15.19
C LEU A 299 -2.12 -1.74 16.17
N LYS A 300 -1.21 -1.26 17.03
CA LYS A 300 -1.55 -0.41 18.19
C LYS A 300 -1.14 1.04 18.02
N HIS A 301 -0.02 1.29 17.36
CA HIS A 301 0.65 2.60 17.33
C HIS A 301 0.18 3.48 16.16
N PHE A 302 -0.46 2.89 15.17
CA PHE A 302 -0.98 3.59 14.00
C PHE A 302 -2.50 3.68 13.97
N CYS A 303 -3.00 4.70 13.28
CA CYS A 303 -4.40 4.88 12.95
C CYS A 303 -4.54 5.59 11.61
N VAL A 304 -5.73 5.60 11.01
CA VAL A 304 -5.98 6.27 9.74
C VAL A 304 -7.23 7.13 9.83
N ALA A 305 -7.20 8.31 9.20
CA ALA A 305 -8.38 9.16 9.15
C ALA A 305 -9.47 8.50 8.31
N LYS A 306 -10.67 8.32 8.88
CA LYS A 306 -11.86 7.90 8.13
C LYS A 306 -12.24 8.97 7.12
N LYS A 307 -12.67 8.55 5.93
CA LYS A 307 -12.94 9.45 4.79
C LYS A 307 -14.23 9.04 4.11
N CYS A 308 -15.07 10.02 3.80
CA CYS A 308 -16.26 9.81 2.99
C CYS A 308 -16.42 10.97 2.01
N ILE A 309 -16.97 10.67 0.84
CA ILE A 309 -17.21 11.61 -0.24
C ILE A 309 -18.59 12.23 -0.04
N TYR A 310 -18.66 13.56 -0.04
CA TYR A 310 -19.92 14.29 -0.12
C TYR A 310 -20.06 14.84 -1.55
N PRO A 311 -20.96 14.27 -2.37
CA PRO A 311 -21.30 14.84 -3.66
C PRO A 311 -21.87 16.24 -3.46
N LEU A 312 -21.37 17.22 -4.22
CA LEU A 312 -21.94 18.55 -4.19
C LEU A 312 -23.33 18.53 -4.84
N PRO A 313 -24.26 19.41 -4.47
CA PRO A 313 -25.59 19.41 -5.07
C PRO A 313 -25.55 19.84 -6.54
N LYS A 314 -26.64 19.57 -7.28
CA LYS A 314 -26.79 20.04 -8.66
C LYS A 314 -26.68 21.56 -8.73
N GLU A 315 -27.49 22.20 -7.90
CA GLU A 315 -27.53 23.64 -7.71
C GLU A 315 -27.09 24.00 -6.29
N PRO A 316 -26.50 25.17 -6.09
CA PRO A 316 -26.13 26.14 -7.14
C PRO A 316 -24.91 25.68 -7.95
N THR A 317 -24.94 25.96 -9.25
CA THR A 317 -23.83 25.74 -10.18
C THR A 317 -22.74 26.83 -10.06
N PRO A 318 -21.47 26.53 -10.36
CA PRO A 318 -20.44 27.56 -10.49
C PRO A 318 -20.71 28.45 -11.72
N PRO A 319 -20.14 29.67 -11.79
CA PRO A 319 -20.31 30.55 -12.95
C PRO A 319 -19.88 29.86 -14.25
N LEU A 320 -20.73 29.94 -15.28
CA LEU A 320 -20.49 29.36 -16.61
C LEU A 320 -19.49 30.20 -17.43
N THR A 321 -18.27 30.34 -16.93
CA THR A 321 -17.18 31.05 -17.61
C THR A 321 -15.95 30.15 -17.65
N GLY A 322 -15.05 30.36 -18.61
CA GLY A 322 -13.80 29.58 -18.72
C GLY A 322 -12.83 29.76 -17.53
N LYS A 323 -13.18 30.57 -16.53
CA LYS A 323 -12.42 30.75 -15.27
C LYS A 323 -12.85 29.78 -14.16
N TYR A 324 -13.90 28.98 -14.40
CA TYR A 324 -14.40 28.03 -13.43
C TYR A 324 -14.64 26.66 -14.07
N THR A 325 -14.43 25.61 -13.30
CA THR A 325 -14.79 24.23 -13.59
C THR A 325 -15.67 23.70 -12.47
N ARG A 326 -16.54 22.75 -12.77
CA ARG A 326 -17.43 22.16 -11.76
C ARG A 326 -16.74 20.99 -11.07
N HIS A 327 -16.34 21.19 -9.81
CA HIS A 327 -15.99 20.05 -8.97
C HIS A 327 -17.25 19.32 -8.51
N LEU A 328 -17.21 17.99 -8.53
CA LEU A 328 -18.38 17.14 -8.32
C LEU A 328 -18.61 16.78 -6.85
N ALA A 329 -17.55 16.84 -6.04
CA ALA A 329 -17.59 16.39 -4.67
C ALA A 329 -16.51 17.04 -3.80
N ILE A 330 -16.70 16.93 -2.50
CA ILE A 330 -15.67 17.18 -1.49
C ILE A 330 -15.42 15.91 -0.70
N LEU A 331 -14.35 15.90 0.07
CA LEU A 331 -14.02 14.80 0.95
C LEU A 331 -14.14 15.25 2.40
N LEU A 332 -15.05 14.64 3.14
CA LEU A 332 -15.14 14.78 4.58
C LEU A 332 -14.16 13.79 5.23
N VAL A 333 -13.33 14.28 6.14
CA VAL A 333 -12.33 13.46 6.84
C VAL A 333 -12.40 13.68 8.34
N THR A 334 -12.15 12.65 9.14
CA THR A 334 -12.06 12.79 10.60
C THR A 334 -10.87 13.70 10.96
N ASP A 335 -11.09 14.63 11.88
CA ASP A 335 -10.03 15.45 12.46
C ASP A 335 -9.24 14.63 13.49
N MET A 336 -8.05 14.19 13.08
CA MET A 336 -7.19 13.30 13.88
C MET A 336 -6.42 13.99 15.01
N LYS A 337 -6.68 15.29 15.26
CA LYS A 337 -6.00 16.07 16.32
C LYS A 337 -4.48 15.99 16.20
N LEU A 338 -4.00 16.47 15.06
CA LEU A 338 -2.59 16.40 14.70
C LEU A 338 -1.76 17.37 15.53
N MET A 339 -0.62 16.90 16.02
CA MET A 339 0.37 17.76 16.64
C MET A 339 1.01 18.69 15.59
N SER A 340 1.56 19.82 16.04
CA SER A 340 2.29 20.75 15.17
C SER A 340 3.43 20.05 14.42
N GLU A 341 3.82 20.58 13.25
CA GLU A 341 4.90 20.02 12.43
C GLU A 341 6.20 19.78 13.22
N ARG A 342 6.61 20.75 14.03
CA ARG A 342 7.79 20.63 14.88
C ARG A 342 7.70 19.44 15.85
N ILE A 343 6.57 19.30 16.53
CA ILE A 343 6.35 18.19 17.48
C ILE A 343 6.25 16.85 16.74
N ASN A 344 5.63 16.84 15.56
CA ASN A 344 5.55 15.64 14.72
C ASN A 344 6.95 15.16 14.31
N LEU A 345 7.80 16.05 13.80
CA LEU A 345 9.17 15.70 13.41
C LEU A 345 10.00 15.23 14.60
N GLN A 346 9.84 15.86 15.77
CA GLN A 346 10.47 15.41 17.00
C GLN A 346 9.98 14.01 17.41
N ALA A 347 8.67 13.74 17.32
CA ALA A 347 8.11 12.41 17.61
C ALA A 347 8.64 11.32 16.67
N TRP A 348 8.81 11.61 15.38
CA TRP A 348 9.45 10.68 14.44
C TRP A 348 10.89 10.33 14.84
N LYS A 349 11.63 11.31 15.35
CA LYS A 349 13.02 11.13 15.77
C LYS A 349 13.16 10.44 17.13
N GLU A 350 12.28 10.75 18.09
CA GLU A 350 12.46 10.40 19.50
C GLU A 350 11.47 9.35 20.02
N LYS A 351 10.27 9.24 19.43
CA LYS A 351 9.20 8.35 19.92
C LYS A 351 9.04 7.06 19.11
N ILE A 352 9.59 7.01 17.90
CA ILE A 352 9.58 5.78 17.09
C ILE A 352 10.44 4.72 17.79
N THR A 353 9.86 3.53 17.95
CA THR A 353 10.52 2.34 18.51
C THR A 353 10.53 1.22 17.48
N THR A 354 11.20 0.11 17.78
CA THR A 354 11.18 -1.10 16.93
C THR A 354 9.75 -1.57 16.63
N LYS A 355 8.89 -1.66 17.65
CA LYS A 355 7.46 -1.98 17.48
C LYS A 355 6.72 -1.04 16.52
N HIS A 356 7.01 0.26 16.54
CA HIS A 356 6.43 1.19 15.57
C HIS A 356 6.89 0.87 14.15
N LEU A 357 8.17 0.55 13.98
CA LEU A 357 8.73 0.18 12.68
C LEU A 357 8.18 -1.15 12.17
N ASP A 358 7.98 -2.14 13.03
CA ASP A 358 7.34 -3.43 12.66
C ASP A 358 5.92 -3.22 12.15
N GLU A 359 5.12 -2.42 12.87
CA GLU A 359 3.76 -2.10 12.45
C GLU A 359 3.74 -1.26 11.15
N LEU A 360 4.63 -0.28 11.03
CA LEU A 360 4.72 0.55 9.83
C LEU A 360 5.16 -0.27 8.62
N TYR A 361 6.17 -1.13 8.77
CA TYR A 361 6.60 -2.06 7.74
C TYR A 361 5.43 -2.93 7.30
N THR A 362 4.69 -3.51 8.26
CA THR A 362 3.48 -4.28 7.96
C THR A 362 2.45 -3.46 7.18
N ILE A 363 2.19 -2.21 7.56
CA ILE A 363 1.25 -1.36 6.83
C ILE A 363 1.74 -1.10 5.40
N ILE A 364 3.00 -0.69 5.21
CA ILE A 364 3.55 -0.38 3.89
C ILE A 364 3.55 -1.63 2.99
N SER A 365 3.90 -2.78 3.56
CA SER A 365 3.98 -4.07 2.86
C SER A 365 2.62 -4.61 2.42
N TYR A 366 1.52 -4.25 3.08
CA TYR A 366 0.19 -4.77 2.72
C TYR A 366 -0.71 -3.72 2.06
N ALA A 367 -0.66 -2.47 2.53
CA ALA A 367 -1.52 -1.41 2.00
C ALA A 367 -1.06 -0.93 0.62
N LYS A 368 0.21 -1.22 0.26
CA LYS A 368 0.92 -0.68 -0.92
C LYS A 368 0.99 0.84 -0.87
N GLY A 369 1.58 1.46 -1.87
CA GLY A 369 1.51 2.90 -2.07
C GLY A 369 2.73 3.69 -1.65
N SER A 370 2.74 4.96 -2.06
CA SER A 370 3.95 5.83 -2.02
C SER A 370 3.78 7.11 -1.19
N SER A 371 2.76 7.12 -0.32
CA SER A 371 2.40 8.31 0.46
C SER A 371 3.06 8.33 1.85
N TYR A 372 3.99 7.42 2.11
CA TYR A 372 4.54 7.16 3.44
C TYR A 372 5.66 8.13 3.80
N ARG A 373 5.26 9.28 4.32
CA ARG A 373 6.16 10.34 4.75
C ARG A 373 5.67 10.92 6.07
N PRO A 374 6.54 11.49 6.92
CA PRO A 374 6.12 12.14 8.16
C PRO A 374 5.11 13.29 8.00
N ASP A 375 5.08 13.99 6.86
CA ASP A 375 4.07 15.02 6.56
C ASP A 375 2.69 14.42 6.20
N ASN A 376 2.63 13.11 5.97
CA ASN A 376 1.41 12.36 5.66
C ASN A 376 1.04 11.35 6.76
N ILE A 377 1.95 11.12 7.72
CA ILE A 377 1.81 10.21 8.86
C ILE A 377 2.16 11.01 10.12
N ASN A 378 1.17 11.73 10.65
CA ASN A 378 1.38 12.72 11.69
C ASN A 378 1.14 12.14 13.08
N TYR A 379 1.98 12.53 14.04
CA TYR A 379 1.75 12.27 15.44
C TYR A 379 0.52 13.03 15.94
N THR A 380 -0.28 12.38 16.77
CA THR A 380 -1.58 12.86 17.25
C THR A 380 -1.55 13.17 18.76
N GLU A 381 -2.52 13.95 19.23
CA GLU A 381 -2.74 14.20 20.66
C GLU A 381 -2.99 12.90 21.45
N ASN A 382 -3.50 11.86 20.80
CA ASN A 382 -3.75 10.53 21.40
C ASN A 382 -2.52 9.59 21.32
N GLU A 383 -1.34 10.16 21.14
CA GLU A 383 -0.05 9.46 21.12
C GLU A 383 0.11 8.37 20.04
N LYS A 384 -0.70 8.43 18.98
CA LYS A 384 -0.58 7.57 17.79
C LYS A 384 -0.04 8.32 16.58
N PHE A 385 0.45 7.58 15.59
CA PHE A 385 0.76 8.10 14.26
C PHE A 385 -0.44 7.89 13.32
N ALA A 386 -0.92 8.97 12.69
CA ALA A 386 -2.12 8.97 11.86
C ALA A 386 -1.82 9.16 10.38
N PHE A 387 -2.28 8.23 9.54
CA PHE A 387 -2.25 8.37 8.08
C PHE A 387 -3.33 9.38 7.62
N ILE A 388 -2.90 10.56 7.19
CA ILE A 388 -3.80 11.69 6.83
C ILE A 388 -3.93 11.90 5.32
N ASP A 389 -2.97 11.40 4.52
CA ASP A 389 -3.06 11.39 3.05
C ASP A 389 -2.69 10.02 2.46
N THR A 390 -3.66 9.43 1.77
CA THR A 390 -3.68 8.02 1.33
C THR A 390 -4.00 7.90 -0.17
N GLU A 391 -3.62 8.92 -0.95
CA GLU A 391 -4.05 9.09 -2.35
C GLU A 391 -3.34 8.21 -3.40
N TYR A 392 -2.40 7.36 -3.00
CA TYR A 392 -1.63 6.49 -3.90
C TYR A 392 -1.70 5.00 -3.52
N PRO A 393 -2.90 4.39 -3.38
CA PRO A 393 -3.09 3.05 -2.80
C PRO A 393 -2.65 1.87 -3.69
N THR A 394 -2.06 2.14 -4.86
CA THR A 394 -1.68 1.11 -5.84
C THR A 394 -0.22 1.19 -6.28
N LYS A 395 0.57 2.15 -5.77
CA LYS A 395 2.01 2.19 -6.10
C LYS A 395 2.75 1.09 -5.34
N GLY A 396 3.98 0.79 -5.77
CA GLY A 396 4.91 -0.04 -5.00
C GLY A 396 5.08 0.45 -3.55
N PRO A 397 5.66 -0.37 -2.66
CA PRO A 397 5.93 0.07 -1.31
C PRO A 397 6.99 1.18 -1.35
N ASP A 398 6.95 2.08 -0.37
CA ASP A 398 7.92 3.17 -0.26
C ASP A 398 8.50 3.15 1.15
N PHE A 399 9.63 2.44 1.31
CA PHE A 399 10.31 2.30 2.59
C PHE A 399 11.38 3.38 2.82
N ASP A 400 11.79 4.12 1.78
CA ASP A 400 12.90 5.06 1.88
C ASP A 400 12.54 6.39 2.50
N ARG A 401 11.33 6.88 2.21
CA ARG A 401 10.99 8.26 2.54
C ARG A 401 10.99 8.58 4.03
N ILE A 402 10.87 7.58 4.90
CA ILE A 402 10.91 7.77 6.34
C ILE A 402 12.33 7.76 6.92
N ARG A 403 13.31 7.16 6.21
CA ARG A 403 14.67 6.88 6.72
C ARG A 403 15.34 8.10 7.34
N LYS A 404 15.29 9.24 6.63
CA LYS A 404 15.91 10.51 7.06
C LYS A 404 15.30 11.15 8.31
N PHE A 405 14.20 10.61 8.83
CA PHE A 405 13.50 11.13 9.99
C PHE A 405 13.65 10.23 11.22
N LEU A 406 14.26 9.06 11.07
CA LEU A 406 14.52 8.12 12.15
C LEU A 406 15.79 8.53 12.91
N SER A 407 15.86 8.16 14.19
CA SER A 407 17.12 8.16 14.92
C SER A 407 18.11 7.17 14.29
N HIS A 408 19.40 7.31 14.59
CA HIS A 408 20.44 6.43 14.05
C HIS A 408 20.15 4.94 14.31
N ASP A 409 19.74 4.62 15.53
CA ASP A 409 19.46 3.24 15.92
C ASP A 409 18.18 2.71 15.26
N MET A 410 17.14 3.56 15.13
CA MET A 410 15.91 3.18 14.44
C MET A 410 16.08 3.07 12.93
N LEU A 411 16.97 3.86 12.33
CA LEU A 411 17.34 3.72 10.92
C LEU A 411 18.05 2.39 10.68
N LYS A 412 19.03 2.03 11.52
CA LYS A 412 19.69 0.72 11.43
C LYS A 412 18.70 -0.44 11.58
N TYR A 413 17.76 -0.31 12.53
CA TYR A 413 16.72 -1.30 12.71
C TYR A 413 15.81 -1.38 11.48
N TRP A 414 15.36 -0.24 10.96
CA TRP A 414 14.52 -0.17 9.77
C TRP A 414 15.19 -0.81 8.54
N ASP A 415 16.45 -0.47 8.28
CA ASP A 415 17.19 -1.01 7.16
C ASP A 415 17.33 -2.54 7.31
N LYS A 416 17.61 -3.05 8.52
CA LYS A 416 17.60 -4.49 8.81
C LYS A 416 16.21 -5.12 8.63
N LEU A 417 15.15 -4.44 9.06
CA LEU A 417 13.78 -4.93 8.99
C LEU A 417 13.32 -5.09 7.53
N VAL A 418 13.56 -4.08 6.70
CA VAL A 418 13.29 -4.10 5.26
C VAL A 418 14.14 -5.17 4.57
N LYS A 419 15.40 -5.31 4.98
CA LYS A 419 16.32 -6.34 4.47
C LYS A 419 15.88 -7.77 4.80
N ASN A 420 15.32 -7.99 5.98
CA ASN A 420 14.95 -9.33 6.45
C ASN A 420 13.51 -9.71 6.14
N GLY A 421 12.75 -8.83 5.49
CA GLY A 421 11.33 -9.04 5.29
C GLY A 421 10.50 -8.99 6.57
N GLY A 422 10.94 -8.31 7.64
CA GLY A 422 10.12 -8.18 8.85
C GLY A 422 10.09 -9.40 9.81
N LYS A 423 11.16 -10.21 9.84
CA LYS A 423 11.30 -11.38 10.73
C LYS A 423 11.85 -11.07 12.11
#